data_AF-A0A9D0KM97-F1
#
_entry.id   AF-A0A9D0KM97-F1
#
_cell.length_a   1.000
_cell.length_b   1.000
_cell.length_c   1.000
_cell.angle_alpha   90.00
_cell.angle_beta   90.00
_cell.angle_gamma   90.00
#
_symmetry.space_group_name_H-M   'P 1'
#
loop_
_entity.id
_entity.type
_entity.pdbx_description
1 polymer ?
#
loop_
_entity_poly.entity_id
_entity_poly.type
_entity_poly.pdbx_seq_one_letter_code
_entity_poly.pdbx_strand_id
1 'polypeptide(L)'
;MSISEDIEALRRAAGLIYVYPQSVVAEAGTLYWLGRTQAREKVLCVAGDTEGFDGVVKDGVRICPLWARNARELRSRLPWLNPVPLGLNSSAGCGDRLGLATPGHVRAIRKVGKLSPIFAQQSMRENARTGRSPQEVIDDAMWGVFQEGWRQPWGADADHLKEADDVSACVEAGYTFFTFDPGAHVDNDAHTAGLSTLQQKFNALPWDGLRDHPDAMRARYVGRIQQIETWTFRFDEQALLRAACKYGAALAHVARLYRILVDEKGNAGFEVEISVDETETPISPLEHIFIASELRRLGVTWISLAPR
;
A
#
# COMPACT_ATOMS: atom_id res chain seq x y z
N MET A 1 41.43 9.50 0.40
CA MET A 1 40.72 10.21 -0.67
C MET A 1 39.46 10.80 -0.05
N SER A 2 39.14 12.06 -0.34
CA SER A 2 37.90 12.66 0.17
C SER A 2 36.70 12.10 -0.60
N ILE A 3 35.50 12.10 0.02
CA ILE A 3 34.25 11.70 -0.66
C ILE A 3 34.08 12.44 -2.00
N SER A 4 34.53 13.70 -2.08
CA SER A 4 34.45 14.50 -3.32
C SER A 4 35.36 13.97 -4.44
N GLU A 5 36.56 13.52 -4.12
CA GLU A 5 37.51 12.95 -5.08
C GLU A 5 37.00 11.60 -5.61
N ASP A 6 36.41 10.78 -4.74
CA ASP A 6 35.81 9.50 -5.11
C ASP A 6 34.62 9.68 -6.06
N ILE A 7 33.73 10.65 -5.77
CA ILE A 7 32.59 10.97 -6.64
C ILE A 7 33.04 11.42 -8.03
N GLU A 8 34.09 12.22 -8.12
CA GLU A 8 34.59 12.68 -9.42
C GLU A 8 35.22 11.55 -10.24
N ALA A 9 35.90 10.61 -9.57
CA ALA A 9 36.41 9.40 -10.20
C ALA A 9 35.27 8.54 -10.78
N LEU A 10 34.21 8.29 -9.99
CA LEU A 10 33.02 7.55 -10.45
C LEU A 10 32.34 8.23 -11.63
N ARG A 11 32.21 9.56 -11.57
CA ARG A 11 31.64 10.37 -12.65
C ARG A 11 32.42 10.18 -13.95
N ARG A 12 33.76 10.27 -13.89
CA ARG A 12 34.63 10.12 -15.07
C ARG A 12 34.58 8.70 -15.64
N ALA A 13 34.70 7.67 -14.79
CA ALA A 13 34.69 6.27 -15.20
C ALA A 13 33.41 5.91 -15.98
N ALA A 14 32.25 6.37 -15.52
CA ALA A 14 30.98 6.11 -16.20
C ALA A 14 30.61 7.17 -17.27
N GLY A 15 31.45 8.19 -17.50
CA GLY A 15 31.14 9.27 -18.46
C GLY A 15 29.90 10.10 -18.11
N LEU A 16 29.61 10.26 -16.83
CA LEU A 16 28.42 10.95 -16.33
C LEU A 16 28.65 12.47 -16.24
N ILE A 17 27.57 13.25 -16.32
CA ILE A 17 27.61 14.69 -15.98
C ILE A 17 27.43 14.93 -14.49
N TYR A 18 26.77 14.01 -13.79
CA TYR A 18 26.46 14.10 -12.37
C TYR A 18 26.35 12.71 -11.74
N VAL A 19 26.75 12.61 -10.48
CA VAL A 19 26.57 11.41 -9.64
C VAL A 19 25.75 11.84 -8.43
N TYR A 20 24.74 11.03 -8.07
CA TYR A 20 23.95 11.24 -6.86
C TYR A 20 24.74 10.72 -5.65
N PRO A 21 25.33 11.59 -4.79
CA PRO A 21 26.34 11.13 -3.85
C PRO A 21 25.79 10.16 -2.79
N GLN A 22 24.52 10.32 -2.40
CA GLN A 22 23.88 9.45 -1.41
C GLN A 22 23.52 8.06 -1.96
N SER A 23 23.57 7.88 -3.27
CA SER A 23 23.30 6.59 -3.92
C SER A 23 24.51 5.68 -4.04
N VAL A 24 25.71 6.16 -3.67
CA VAL A 24 26.93 5.37 -3.75
C VAL A 24 26.92 4.32 -2.65
N VAL A 25 26.89 3.05 -3.04
CA VAL A 25 26.81 1.90 -2.14
C VAL A 25 27.79 0.83 -2.59
N ALA A 26 28.64 0.36 -1.69
CA ALA A 26 29.44 -0.85 -1.89
C ALA A 26 28.82 -2.00 -1.08
N GLU A 27 28.57 -3.12 -1.74
CA GLU A 27 28.01 -4.34 -1.14
C GLU A 27 28.62 -5.57 -1.85
N ALA A 28 29.10 -6.56 -1.07
CA ALA A 28 29.70 -7.80 -1.59
C ALA A 28 30.75 -7.60 -2.71
N GLY A 29 31.62 -6.59 -2.58
CA GLY A 29 32.67 -6.29 -3.57
C GLY A 29 32.16 -5.64 -4.87
N THR A 30 30.88 -5.28 -4.93
CA THR A 30 30.27 -4.56 -6.05
C THR A 30 29.88 -3.15 -5.62
N LEU A 31 30.17 -2.17 -6.47
CA LEU A 31 29.84 -0.77 -6.27
C LEU A 31 28.66 -0.38 -7.15
N TYR A 32 27.65 0.24 -6.55
CA TYR A 32 26.43 0.73 -7.18
C TYR A 32 26.31 2.24 -6.98
N TRP A 33 25.89 2.97 -8.00
CA TRP A 33 25.53 4.39 -7.86
C TRP A 33 24.59 4.85 -8.98
N LEU A 34 23.78 5.86 -8.71
CA LEU A 34 23.00 6.55 -9.73
C LEU A 34 23.77 7.75 -10.27
N GLY A 35 23.55 8.04 -11.55
CA GLY A 35 24.07 9.23 -12.20
C GLY A 35 23.21 9.76 -13.32
N ARG A 36 23.67 10.84 -13.94
CA ARG A 36 23.07 11.44 -15.14
C ARG A 36 24.03 11.34 -16.31
N THR A 37 23.52 10.86 -17.44
CA THR A 37 24.27 10.85 -18.71
C THR A 37 24.34 12.26 -19.31
N GLN A 38 25.11 12.43 -20.39
CA GLN A 38 25.12 13.69 -21.17
C GLN A 38 23.73 14.06 -21.70
N ALA A 39 22.90 13.05 -22.02
CA ALA A 39 21.50 13.23 -22.42
C ALA A 39 20.56 13.55 -21.24
N ARG A 40 21.09 13.71 -20.02
CA ARG A 40 20.36 13.94 -18.76
C ARG A 40 19.45 12.78 -18.33
N GLU A 41 19.64 11.60 -18.88
CA GLU A 41 18.95 10.38 -18.45
C GLU A 41 19.52 9.88 -17.12
N LYS A 42 18.63 9.39 -16.23
CA LYS A 42 19.07 8.76 -14.98
C LYS A 42 19.47 7.32 -15.30
N VAL A 43 20.62 6.89 -14.82
CA VAL A 43 21.14 5.53 -15.03
C VAL A 43 21.71 4.97 -13.73
N LEU A 44 21.65 3.65 -13.59
CA LEU A 44 22.36 2.89 -12.57
C LEU A 44 23.74 2.51 -13.12
N CYS A 45 24.77 2.70 -12.33
CA CYS A 45 26.12 2.26 -12.64
C CYS A 45 26.53 1.17 -11.67
N VAL A 46 27.12 0.10 -12.22
CA VAL A 46 27.55 -1.09 -11.47
C VAL A 46 28.99 -1.41 -11.84
N ALA A 47 29.88 -1.53 -10.85
CA ALA A 47 31.27 -1.93 -11.03
C ALA A 47 31.61 -3.09 -10.07
N GLY A 48 32.26 -4.14 -10.58
CA GLY A 48 32.43 -5.41 -9.85
C GLY A 48 31.62 -6.52 -10.50
N ASP A 49 30.82 -7.26 -9.73
CA ASP A 49 29.89 -8.22 -10.30
C ASP A 49 28.71 -7.51 -10.98
N THR A 50 28.51 -7.81 -12.27
CA THR A 50 27.49 -7.19 -13.11
C THR A 50 26.53 -8.20 -13.72
N GLU A 51 26.56 -9.46 -13.25
CA GLU A 51 25.62 -10.49 -13.68
C GLU A 51 24.17 -10.05 -13.42
N GLY A 52 23.22 -10.48 -14.26
CA GLY A 52 21.79 -10.11 -14.12
C GLY A 52 21.40 -8.70 -14.57
N PHE A 53 22.33 -7.74 -14.61
CA PHE A 53 22.06 -6.37 -15.08
C PHE A 53 22.18 -6.21 -16.60
N ASP A 54 21.25 -5.52 -17.23
CA ASP A 54 21.32 -5.10 -18.63
C ASP A 54 21.89 -3.68 -18.75
N GLY A 55 22.82 -3.45 -19.69
CA GLY A 55 23.43 -2.12 -19.89
C GLY A 55 24.65 -2.12 -20.80
N VAL A 56 25.23 -0.94 -21.02
CA VAL A 56 26.47 -0.77 -21.78
C VAL A 56 27.66 -0.75 -20.84
N VAL A 57 28.80 -1.35 -21.23
CA VAL A 57 30.02 -1.35 -20.42
C VAL A 57 30.97 -0.26 -20.91
N LYS A 58 31.49 0.54 -19.98
CA LYS A 58 32.52 1.55 -20.21
C LYS A 58 33.52 1.53 -19.06
N ASP A 59 34.80 1.38 -19.38
CA ASP A 59 35.91 1.44 -18.41
C ASP A 59 35.69 0.56 -17.16
N GLY A 60 35.15 -0.64 -17.34
CA GLY A 60 34.85 -1.59 -16.26
C GLY A 60 33.56 -1.32 -15.48
N VAL A 61 32.77 -0.32 -15.89
CA VAL A 61 31.47 0.04 -15.30
C VAL A 61 30.34 -0.34 -16.26
N ARG A 62 29.34 -1.10 -15.78
CA ARG A 62 28.09 -1.32 -16.50
C ARG A 62 27.10 -0.20 -16.21
N ILE A 63 26.69 0.52 -17.24
CA ILE A 63 25.74 1.63 -17.22
C ILE A 63 24.39 1.11 -17.68
N CYS A 64 23.46 1.02 -16.74
CA CYS A 64 22.20 0.31 -16.84
C CYS A 64 21.03 1.32 -16.93
N PRO A 65 20.10 1.17 -17.90
CA PRO A 65 18.84 1.90 -17.88
C PRO A 65 18.00 1.46 -16.68
N LEU A 66 17.10 2.33 -16.22
CA LEU A 66 16.29 2.11 -15.01
C LEU A 66 15.01 1.28 -15.27
N TRP A 67 15.14 0.19 -16.03
CA TRP A 67 14.03 -0.70 -16.35
C TRP A 67 13.75 -1.71 -15.24
N ALA A 68 12.56 -2.32 -15.25
CA ALA A 68 12.09 -3.25 -14.23
C ALA A 68 13.04 -4.42 -13.96
N ARG A 69 13.74 -4.93 -14.99
CA ARG A 69 14.72 -6.01 -14.82
C ARG A 69 15.92 -5.57 -13.96
N ASN A 70 16.48 -4.40 -14.25
CA ASN A 70 17.59 -3.84 -13.47
C ASN A 70 17.15 -3.44 -12.06
N ALA A 71 15.91 -2.96 -11.92
CA ALA A 71 15.32 -2.67 -10.61
C ALA A 71 15.19 -3.94 -9.76
N ARG A 72 14.69 -5.03 -10.35
CA ARG A 72 14.58 -6.36 -9.72
C ARG A 72 15.95 -6.91 -9.30
N GLU A 73 16.93 -6.85 -10.19
CA GLU A 73 18.30 -7.31 -9.89
C GLU A 73 18.94 -6.46 -8.78
N LEU A 74 18.73 -5.14 -8.78
CA LEU A 74 19.25 -4.31 -7.69
C LEU A 74 18.60 -4.65 -6.35
N ARG A 75 17.28 -4.87 -6.33
CA ARG A 75 16.54 -5.26 -5.11
C ARG A 75 16.92 -6.63 -4.57
N SER A 76 17.31 -7.57 -5.43
CA SER A 76 17.79 -8.89 -4.98
C SER A 76 19.13 -8.80 -4.25
N ARG A 77 19.99 -7.85 -4.66
CA ARG A 77 21.32 -7.61 -4.09
C ARG A 77 21.32 -6.64 -2.92
N LEU A 78 20.38 -5.70 -2.87
CA LEU A 78 20.25 -4.68 -1.83
C LEU A 78 18.86 -4.77 -1.17
N PRO A 79 18.64 -5.69 -0.22
CA PRO A 79 17.31 -6.05 0.26
C PRO A 79 16.50 -4.91 0.89
N TRP A 80 17.15 -3.86 1.43
CA TRP A 80 16.47 -2.68 2.00
C TRP A 80 15.75 -1.83 0.94
N LEU A 81 16.00 -2.09 -0.35
CA LEU A 81 15.27 -1.50 -1.47
C LEU A 81 13.95 -2.21 -1.76
N ASN A 82 13.59 -3.27 -1.03
CA ASN A 82 12.25 -3.84 -1.06
C ASN A 82 11.36 -3.15 -0.02
N PRO A 83 10.10 -2.84 -0.34
CA PRO A 83 9.15 -2.39 0.66
C PRO A 83 8.88 -3.51 1.68
N VAL A 84 8.50 -3.12 2.89
CA VAL A 84 8.17 -4.03 4.00
C VAL A 84 6.91 -3.54 4.73
N PRO A 85 6.17 -4.43 5.42
CA PRO A 85 5.17 -4.03 6.40
C PRO A 85 5.78 -3.09 7.46
N LEU A 86 5.04 -2.06 7.88
CA LEU A 86 5.52 -1.03 8.80
C LEU A 86 4.98 -1.16 10.23
N GLY A 87 4.06 -2.09 10.47
CA GLY A 87 3.33 -2.31 11.70
C GLY A 87 2.40 -1.14 12.06
N LEU A 88 2.14 -0.98 13.35
CA LEU A 88 1.31 0.11 13.91
C LEU A 88 2.10 1.42 14.11
N ASN A 89 3.26 1.57 13.46
CA ASN A 89 4.02 2.80 13.55
C ASN A 89 3.26 3.94 12.84
N SER A 90 3.35 5.16 13.38
CA SER A 90 2.82 6.34 12.69
C SER A 90 3.45 6.45 11.30
N SER A 91 2.61 6.41 10.27
CA SER A 91 3.03 6.35 8.87
C SER A 91 2.54 7.55 8.08
N ALA A 92 3.12 7.74 6.89
CA ALA A 92 2.66 8.75 5.94
C ALA A 92 2.70 8.20 4.51
N GLY A 93 1.53 8.22 3.88
CA GLY A 93 1.34 7.99 2.45
C GLY A 93 2.02 9.07 1.61
N CYS A 94 2.92 8.66 0.71
CA CYS A 94 3.72 9.58 -0.10
C CYS A 94 3.42 9.38 -1.60
N GLY A 95 2.14 9.43 -1.98
CA GLY A 95 1.69 9.17 -3.35
C GLY A 95 2.37 10.05 -4.40
N ASP A 96 2.78 9.43 -5.50
CA ASP A 96 3.53 10.09 -6.58
C ASP A 96 3.04 9.63 -7.96
N ARG A 97 2.18 10.45 -8.57
CA ARG A 97 1.63 10.22 -9.91
C ARG A 97 2.64 10.41 -11.05
N LEU A 98 3.81 10.97 -10.76
CA LEU A 98 4.81 11.38 -11.76
C LEU A 98 6.05 10.48 -11.77
N GLY A 99 6.30 9.73 -10.71
CA GLY A 99 7.49 8.86 -10.57
C GLY A 99 8.80 9.61 -10.30
N LEU A 100 8.72 10.85 -9.79
CA LEU A 100 9.86 11.75 -9.63
C LEU A 100 9.95 12.40 -8.23
N ALA A 101 8.93 12.26 -7.39
CA ALA A 101 8.78 12.98 -6.13
C ALA A 101 9.46 12.27 -4.95
N THR A 102 9.67 10.95 -5.01
CA THR A 102 10.21 10.17 -3.89
C THR A 102 11.51 10.72 -3.29
N PRO A 103 12.50 11.24 -4.06
CA PRO A 103 13.65 11.92 -3.45
C PRO A 103 13.28 13.11 -2.55
N GLY A 104 12.27 13.89 -2.95
CA GLY A 104 11.72 14.98 -2.15
C GLY A 104 11.01 14.45 -0.89
N HIS A 105 10.21 13.40 -1.04
CA HIS A 105 9.54 12.73 0.08
C HIS A 105 10.54 12.22 1.11
N VAL A 106 11.62 11.54 0.69
CA VAL A 106 12.69 11.08 1.59
C VAL A 106 13.30 12.24 2.38
N ARG A 107 13.62 13.36 1.73
CA ARG A 107 14.17 14.55 2.41
C ARG A 107 13.18 15.16 3.40
N ALA A 108 11.89 15.18 3.08
CA ALA A 108 10.85 15.67 3.99
C ALA A 108 10.72 14.76 5.23
N ILE A 109 10.62 13.45 5.02
CA ILE A 109 10.50 12.45 6.09
C ILE A 109 11.72 12.50 7.03
N ARG A 110 12.93 12.64 6.50
CA ARG A 110 14.15 12.82 7.32
C ARG A 110 14.08 14.03 8.26
N LYS A 111 13.49 15.14 7.79
CA LYS A 111 13.33 16.34 8.62
C LYS A 111 12.32 16.15 9.75
N VAL A 112 11.27 15.34 9.52
CA VAL A 112 10.26 15.02 10.54
C VAL A 112 10.79 13.99 11.54
N GLY A 113 11.50 12.97 11.08
CA GLY A 113 12.25 12.01 11.89
C GLY A 113 11.44 10.95 12.65
N LYS A 114 10.10 11.01 12.67
CA LYS A 114 9.23 10.10 13.46
C LYS A 114 8.13 9.39 12.65
N LEU A 115 8.20 9.43 11.31
CA LEU A 115 7.20 8.82 10.44
C LEU A 115 7.81 7.65 9.65
N SER A 116 7.06 6.56 9.56
CA SER A 116 7.36 5.42 8.71
C SER A 116 6.79 5.69 7.30
N PRO A 117 7.62 5.85 6.27
CA PRO A 117 7.14 6.32 4.98
C PRO A 117 6.56 5.19 4.12
N ILE A 118 5.43 5.45 3.48
CA ILE A 118 4.91 4.62 2.39
C ILE A 118 5.25 5.34 1.08
N PHE A 119 6.42 5.05 0.52
CA PHE A 119 6.96 5.79 -0.64
C PHE A 119 6.34 5.39 -1.98
N ALA A 120 5.85 4.16 -2.10
CA ALA A 120 5.07 3.71 -3.24
C ALA A 120 3.61 3.70 -2.84
N GLN A 121 2.82 4.67 -3.31
CA GLN A 121 1.38 4.66 -3.11
C GLN A 121 0.71 5.22 -4.35
N GLN A 122 -0.24 4.46 -4.88
CA GLN A 122 -1.11 4.91 -5.96
C GLN A 122 -2.32 3.98 -6.05
N SER A 123 -3.48 4.55 -6.36
CA SER A 123 -4.71 3.78 -6.63
C SER A 123 -4.80 3.29 -8.06
N MET A 124 -5.55 2.22 -8.29
CA MET A 124 -5.79 1.68 -9.64
C MET A 124 -6.42 2.71 -10.59
N ARG A 125 -7.24 3.63 -10.07
CA ARG A 125 -7.80 4.77 -10.81
C ARG A 125 -6.70 5.72 -11.29
N GLU A 126 -5.71 6.01 -10.47
CA GLU A 126 -4.57 6.86 -10.82
C GLU A 126 -3.61 6.16 -11.79
N ASN A 127 -3.37 4.85 -11.62
CA ASN A 127 -2.64 4.02 -12.58
C ASN A 127 -3.26 4.11 -13.98
N ALA A 128 -4.57 3.88 -14.10
CA ALA A 128 -5.28 3.97 -15.37
C ALA A 128 -5.20 5.38 -15.99
N ARG A 129 -5.31 6.45 -15.19
CA ARG A 129 -5.24 7.83 -15.67
C ARG A 129 -3.83 8.27 -16.08
N THR A 130 -2.80 7.73 -15.44
CA THR A 130 -1.40 8.06 -15.73
C THR A 130 -0.79 7.13 -16.78
N GLY A 131 -1.45 6.02 -17.11
CA GLY A 131 -0.91 4.98 -17.99
C GLY A 131 0.22 4.19 -17.33
N ARG A 132 0.34 4.23 -16.00
CA ARG A 132 1.39 3.55 -15.24
C ARG A 132 0.86 2.24 -14.66
N SER A 133 1.69 1.22 -14.64
CA SER A 133 1.44 -0.05 -13.96
C SER A 133 1.80 0.00 -12.47
N PRO A 134 1.27 -0.91 -11.63
CA PRO A 134 1.69 -1.05 -10.23
C PRO A 134 3.21 -1.29 -10.08
N GLN A 135 3.82 -2.04 -11.00
CA GLN A 135 5.25 -2.31 -11.00
C GLN A 135 6.08 -1.02 -11.18
N GLU A 136 5.67 -0.14 -12.09
CA GLU A 136 6.35 1.14 -12.32
C GLU A 136 6.30 2.04 -11.08
N VAL A 137 5.20 2.02 -10.31
CA VAL A 137 5.09 2.80 -9.06
C VAL A 137 6.11 2.33 -8.03
N ILE A 138 6.26 1.02 -7.84
CA ILE A 138 7.27 0.45 -6.92
C ILE A 138 8.69 0.75 -7.41
N ASP A 139 8.95 0.57 -8.70
CA ASP A 139 10.28 0.80 -9.27
C ASP A 139 10.70 2.28 -9.13
N ASP A 140 9.82 3.22 -9.47
CA ASP A 140 10.10 4.65 -9.36
C ASP A 140 10.35 5.09 -7.91
N ALA A 141 9.55 4.58 -6.97
CA ALA A 141 9.77 4.82 -5.55
C ALA A 141 11.12 4.26 -5.08
N MET A 142 11.45 3.03 -5.46
CA MET A 142 12.72 2.40 -5.13
C MET A 142 13.91 3.19 -5.68
N TRP A 143 13.83 3.70 -6.91
CA TRP A 143 14.89 4.55 -7.47
C TRP A 143 15.08 5.84 -6.67
N GLY A 144 14.00 6.43 -6.15
CA GLY A 144 14.08 7.58 -5.25
C GLY A 144 14.69 7.24 -3.88
N VAL A 145 14.32 6.11 -3.31
CA VAL A 145 14.89 5.56 -2.06
C VAL A 145 16.40 5.33 -2.21
N PHE A 146 16.82 4.68 -3.30
CA PHE A 146 18.22 4.43 -3.60
C PHE A 146 18.99 5.73 -3.88
N GLN A 147 18.41 6.66 -4.64
CA GLN A 147 19.02 7.96 -4.95
C GLN A 147 19.44 8.73 -3.68
N GLU A 148 18.56 8.73 -2.68
CA GLU A 148 18.77 9.46 -1.44
C GLU A 148 19.45 8.59 -0.37
N GLY A 149 19.88 7.36 -0.68
CA GLY A 149 20.54 6.48 0.29
C GLY A 149 19.67 6.17 1.51
N TRP A 150 18.35 6.06 1.34
CA TRP A 150 17.45 5.67 2.42
C TRP A 150 17.59 4.16 2.69
N ARG A 151 17.95 3.81 3.94
CA ARG A 151 18.20 2.43 4.37
C ARG A 151 17.26 1.93 5.48
N GLN A 152 16.29 2.76 5.88
CA GLN A 152 15.30 2.38 6.90
C GLN A 152 14.10 1.69 6.23
N PRO A 153 13.25 0.97 6.99
CA PRO A 153 12.00 0.42 6.47
C PRO A 153 11.14 1.46 5.73
N TRP A 154 10.47 1.03 4.67
CA TRP A 154 9.51 1.82 3.91
C TRP A 154 8.43 0.91 3.32
N GLY A 155 7.23 1.42 3.12
CA GLY A 155 6.06 0.66 2.68
C GLY A 155 5.66 0.93 1.23
N ALA A 156 4.88 0.01 0.68
CA ALA A 156 4.19 0.15 -0.60
C ALA A 156 2.70 -0.15 -0.44
N ASP A 157 1.85 0.85 -0.66
CA ASP A 157 0.39 0.79 -0.51
C ASP A 157 -0.34 0.76 -1.86
N ALA A 158 -1.06 -0.34 -2.08
CA ALA A 158 -1.97 -0.54 -3.18
C ALA A 158 -3.31 0.07 -2.79
N ASP A 159 -3.51 1.32 -3.21
CA ASP A 159 -4.54 2.19 -2.68
C ASP A 159 -5.91 1.94 -3.37
N HIS A 160 -7.01 2.06 -2.63
CA HIS A 160 -8.39 1.89 -3.11
C HIS A 160 -8.64 0.65 -4.01
N LEU A 161 -8.20 -0.52 -3.58
CA LEU A 161 -8.44 -1.79 -4.28
C LEU A 161 -9.91 -2.20 -4.19
N LYS A 162 -10.51 -2.51 -5.35
CA LYS A 162 -11.94 -2.84 -5.49
C LYS A 162 -12.16 -4.27 -5.96
N GLU A 163 -11.31 -4.78 -6.85
CA GLU A 163 -11.48 -6.06 -7.51
C GLU A 163 -10.34 -7.03 -7.20
N ALA A 164 -10.62 -8.34 -7.32
CA ALA A 164 -9.65 -9.39 -7.05
C ALA A 164 -8.42 -9.32 -7.96
N ASP A 165 -8.63 -9.06 -9.26
CA ASP A 165 -7.54 -9.01 -10.24
C ASP A 165 -6.53 -7.90 -9.93
N ASP A 166 -7.00 -6.78 -9.39
CA ASP A 166 -6.14 -5.67 -8.96
C ASP A 166 -5.31 -6.07 -7.73
N VAL A 167 -5.89 -6.84 -6.79
CA VAL A 167 -5.14 -7.41 -5.66
C VAL A 167 -4.00 -8.27 -6.19
N SER A 168 -4.29 -9.19 -7.12
CA SER A 168 -3.28 -10.08 -7.70
C SER A 168 -2.14 -9.33 -8.40
N ALA A 169 -2.47 -8.31 -9.20
CA ALA A 169 -1.46 -7.47 -9.86
C ALA A 169 -0.56 -6.74 -8.86
N CYS A 170 -1.12 -6.24 -7.75
CA CYS A 170 -0.36 -5.59 -6.69
C CYS A 170 0.47 -6.57 -5.85
N VAL A 171 -0.04 -7.79 -5.60
CA VAL A 171 0.76 -8.85 -4.95
C VAL A 171 1.98 -9.18 -5.80
N GLU A 172 1.80 -9.39 -7.12
CA GLU A 172 2.88 -9.70 -8.06
C GLU A 172 3.93 -8.58 -8.12
N ALA A 173 3.50 -7.31 -8.12
CA ALA A 173 4.41 -6.17 -8.15
C ALA A 173 5.23 -5.99 -6.86
N GLY A 174 4.79 -6.59 -5.74
CA GLY A 174 5.49 -6.58 -4.46
C GLY A 174 4.96 -5.57 -3.44
N TYR A 175 3.70 -5.14 -3.54
CA TYR A 175 3.08 -4.27 -2.54
C TYR A 175 3.01 -4.95 -1.17
N THR A 176 3.12 -4.17 -0.09
CA THR A 176 3.13 -4.69 1.30
C THR A 176 1.94 -4.23 2.12
N PHE A 177 1.19 -3.25 1.62
CA PHE A 177 0.02 -2.68 2.25
C PHE A 177 -1.11 -2.65 1.20
N PHE A 178 -2.30 -3.07 1.58
CA PHE A 178 -3.46 -3.21 0.69
C PHE A 178 -4.66 -2.48 1.28
N THR A 179 -5.09 -1.41 0.61
CA THR A 179 -6.23 -0.61 1.05
C THR A 179 -7.47 -1.06 0.30
N PHE A 180 -8.37 -1.79 0.97
CA PHE A 180 -9.61 -2.25 0.37
C PHE A 180 -10.68 -1.15 0.44
N ASP A 181 -11.25 -0.81 -0.71
CA ASP A 181 -12.36 0.13 -0.86
C ASP A 181 -13.62 -0.63 -1.31
N PRO A 182 -14.54 -0.97 -0.39
CA PRO A 182 -15.77 -1.64 -0.71
C PRO A 182 -16.92 -0.63 -0.97
N GLY A 183 -16.63 0.64 -1.25
CA GLY A 183 -17.62 1.71 -1.35
C GLY A 183 -18.75 1.42 -2.35
N ALA A 184 -18.45 0.72 -3.45
CA ALA A 184 -19.45 0.28 -4.43
C ALA A 184 -20.49 -0.71 -3.87
N HIS A 185 -20.18 -1.36 -2.75
CA HIS A 185 -21.04 -2.31 -2.06
C HIS A 185 -21.71 -1.72 -0.81
N VAL A 186 -21.52 -0.42 -0.54
CA VAL A 186 -22.21 0.29 0.53
C VAL A 186 -23.59 0.75 0.05
N ASP A 187 -24.64 0.35 0.76
CA ASP A 187 -26.02 0.71 0.45
C ASP A 187 -26.39 2.03 1.15
N ASN A 188 -26.15 3.16 0.48
CA ASN A 188 -26.42 4.49 1.03
C ASN A 188 -27.93 4.71 1.33
N ASP A 189 -28.84 4.06 0.58
CA ASP A 189 -30.29 4.18 0.80
C ASP A 189 -30.71 3.63 2.16
N ALA A 190 -29.96 2.68 2.72
CA ALA A 190 -30.22 2.15 4.06
C ALA A 190 -30.14 3.24 5.15
N HIS A 191 -29.41 4.32 4.93
CA HIS A 191 -29.23 5.39 5.92
C HIS A 191 -30.57 6.01 6.34
N THR A 192 -31.44 6.32 5.38
CA THR A 192 -32.74 6.97 5.60
C THR A 192 -33.93 6.00 5.51
N ALA A 193 -33.68 4.74 5.16
CA ALA A 193 -34.73 3.73 5.03
C ALA A 193 -35.55 3.54 6.32
N GLY A 194 -36.86 3.34 6.13
CA GLY A 194 -37.78 2.96 7.19
C GLY A 194 -37.60 1.51 7.64
N LEU A 195 -38.14 1.16 8.81
CA LEU A 195 -37.94 -0.14 9.44
C LEU A 195 -38.37 -1.33 8.56
N SER A 196 -39.51 -1.23 7.88
CA SER A 196 -40.00 -2.29 6.98
C SER A 196 -39.04 -2.54 5.80
N THR A 197 -38.54 -1.47 5.18
CA THR A 197 -37.53 -1.56 4.11
C THR A 197 -36.22 -2.14 4.62
N LEU A 198 -35.78 -1.73 5.81
CA LEU A 198 -34.59 -2.28 6.45
C LEU A 198 -34.74 -3.78 6.74
N GLN A 199 -35.91 -4.24 7.20
CA GLN A 199 -36.16 -5.68 7.41
C GLN A 199 -36.07 -6.47 6.09
N GLN A 200 -36.61 -5.92 5.00
CA GLN A 200 -36.51 -6.54 3.67
C GLN A 200 -35.07 -6.62 3.19
N LYS A 201 -34.32 -5.49 3.25
CA LYS A 201 -32.89 -5.44 2.88
C LYS A 201 -32.06 -6.40 3.73
N PHE A 202 -32.31 -6.46 5.03
CA PHE A 202 -31.61 -7.35 5.96
C PHE A 202 -31.79 -8.83 5.61
N ASN A 203 -33.03 -9.24 5.32
CA ASN A 203 -33.30 -10.61 4.89
C ASN A 203 -32.63 -10.96 3.54
N ALA A 204 -32.39 -9.96 2.70
CA ALA A 204 -31.73 -10.10 1.40
C ALA A 204 -30.19 -9.91 1.44
N LEU A 205 -29.59 -9.73 2.61
CA LEU A 205 -28.13 -9.62 2.74
C LEU A 205 -27.43 -10.89 2.21
N PRO A 206 -26.17 -10.78 1.74
CA PRO A 206 -25.40 -11.92 1.25
C PRO A 206 -24.90 -12.79 2.42
N TRP A 207 -25.84 -13.50 3.07
CA TRP A 207 -25.60 -14.28 4.29
C TRP A 207 -24.50 -15.32 4.15
N ASP A 208 -24.40 -15.98 2.98
CA ASP A 208 -23.32 -16.94 2.69
C ASP A 208 -21.94 -16.26 2.66
N GLY A 209 -21.85 -15.08 2.03
CA GLY A 209 -20.63 -14.27 1.99
C GLY A 209 -20.25 -13.73 3.37
N LEU A 210 -21.25 -13.40 4.18
CA LEU A 210 -21.11 -13.03 5.58
C LEU A 210 -20.82 -14.24 6.50
N ARG A 211 -20.97 -15.48 6.02
CA ARG A 211 -20.81 -16.70 6.83
C ARG A 211 -21.57 -16.60 8.15
N ASP A 212 -22.84 -16.19 8.07
CA ASP A 212 -23.68 -15.92 9.23
C ASP A 212 -25.17 -16.04 8.89
N HIS A 213 -26.04 -15.90 9.88
CA HIS A 213 -27.49 -15.91 9.70
C HIS A 213 -28.20 -14.77 10.47
N PRO A 214 -29.38 -14.34 10.02
CA PRO A 214 -30.13 -13.21 10.59
C PRO A 214 -30.28 -13.25 12.11
N ASP A 215 -30.71 -14.39 12.65
CA ASP A 215 -31.01 -14.53 14.08
C ASP A 215 -29.74 -14.49 14.94
N ALA A 216 -28.65 -15.05 14.42
CA ALA A 216 -27.36 -15.02 15.10
C ALA A 216 -26.81 -13.59 15.17
N MET A 217 -26.88 -12.82 14.08
CA MET A 217 -26.50 -11.42 14.09
C MET A 217 -27.35 -10.61 15.08
N ARG A 218 -28.67 -10.76 15.06
CA ARG A 218 -29.56 -10.11 16.03
C ARG A 218 -29.17 -10.43 17.47
N ALA A 219 -28.95 -11.71 17.79
CA ALA A 219 -28.58 -12.14 19.13
C ALA A 219 -27.24 -11.56 19.63
N ARG A 220 -26.31 -11.25 18.70
CA ARG A 220 -25.01 -10.63 19.03
C ARG A 220 -25.11 -9.14 19.32
N TYR A 221 -26.06 -8.42 18.72
CA TYR A 221 -26.11 -6.96 18.81
C TYR A 221 -27.33 -6.42 19.56
N VAL A 222 -28.53 -6.89 19.26
CA VAL A 222 -29.77 -6.25 19.76
C VAL A 222 -29.86 -6.34 21.27
N GLY A 223 -30.02 -5.20 21.92
CA GLY A 223 -30.12 -5.10 23.37
C GLY A 223 -28.80 -5.33 24.11
N ARG A 224 -27.70 -5.64 23.41
CA ARG A 224 -26.36 -5.74 24.01
C ARG A 224 -25.78 -4.34 24.21
N ILE A 225 -25.13 -4.18 25.36
CA ILE A 225 -24.38 -2.99 25.71
C ILE A 225 -22.91 -3.25 25.38
N GLN A 226 -22.30 -2.35 24.62
CA GLN A 226 -20.87 -2.36 24.35
C GLN A 226 -20.22 -1.21 25.11
N GLN A 227 -19.25 -1.55 25.96
CA GLN A 227 -18.42 -0.59 26.68
C GLN A 227 -17.08 -0.46 25.95
N ILE A 228 -16.75 0.75 25.53
CA ILE A 228 -15.47 1.08 24.91
C ILE A 228 -14.88 2.24 25.71
N GLU A 229 -13.86 1.95 26.51
CA GLU A 229 -13.31 2.89 27.49
C GLU A 229 -14.41 3.46 28.41
N THR A 230 -14.70 4.76 28.32
CA THR A 230 -15.74 5.45 29.11
C THR A 230 -17.08 5.57 28.36
N TRP A 231 -17.17 5.09 27.12
CA TRP A 231 -18.32 5.24 26.26
C TRP A 231 -19.19 3.99 26.26
N THR A 232 -20.50 4.21 26.34
CA THR A 232 -21.51 3.15 26.33
C THR A 232 -22.34 3.23 25.06
N PHE A 233 -22.36 2.13 24.31
CA PHE A 233 -23.13 1.98 23.08
C PHE A 233 -24.16 0.88 23.22
N ARG A 234 -25.35 1.07 22.63
CA ARG A 234 -26.41 0.07 22.60
C ARG A 234 -27.03 0.03 21.23
N PHE A 235 -27.13 -1.18 20.67
CA PHE A 235 -27.90 -1.41 19.46
C PHE A 235 -29.35 -1.69 19.84
N ASP A 236 -30.26 -0.88 19.33
CA ASP A 236 -31.63 -1.32 19.12
C ASP A 236 -31.75 -2.04 17.77
N GLU A 237 -32.94 -2.59 17.49
CA GLU A 237 -33.21 -3.32 16.24
C GLU A 237 -32.95 -2.42 15.02
N GLN A 238 -33.42 -1.18 15.03
CA GLN A 238 -33.34 -0.30 13.87
C GLN A 238 -31.88 0.12 13.58
N ALA A 239 -31.09 0.41 14.62
CA ALA A 239 -29.68 0.72 14.51
C ALA A 239 -28.88 -0.46 13.94
N LEU A 240 -29.15 -1.68 14.41
CA LEU A 240 -28.53 -2.88 13.85
C LEU A 240 -28.90 -3.05 12.38
N LEU A 241 -30.20 -3.07 12.06
CA LEU A 241 -30.64 -3.30 10.68
C LEU A 241 -30.08 -2.24 9.73
N ARG A 242 -30.04 -0.97 10.15
CA ARG A 242 -29.43 0.10 9.35
C ARG A 242 -27.96 -0.16 9.07
N ALA A 243 -27.16 -0.44 10.09
CA ALA A 243 -25.73 -0.73 9.92
C ALA A 243 -25.51 -1.98 9.05
N ALA A 244 -26.26 -3.06 9.31
CA ALA A 244 -26.15 -4.31 8.57
C ALA A 244 -26.57 -4.16 7.10
N CYS A 245 -27.66 -3.45 6.81
CA CYS A 245 -28.09 -3.19 5.43
C CYS A 245 -27.08 -2.32 4.69
N LYS A 246 -26.55 -1.29 5.34
CA LYS A 246 -25.61 -0.36 4.73
C LYS A 246 -24.26 -1.00 4.41
N TYR A 247 -23.73 -1.82 5.31
CA TYR A 247 -22.35 -2.33 5.22
C TYR A 247 -22.24 -3.84 5.00
N GLY A 248 -23.31 -4.63 5.09
CA GLY A 248 -23.24 -6.09 5.03
C GLY A 248 -22.65 -6.62 3.72
N ALA A 249 -23.06 -6.06 2.57
CA ALA A 249 -22.48 -6.43 1.28
C ALA A 249 -21.01 -6.00 1.16
N ALA A 250 -20.67 -4.80 1.62
CA ALA A 250 -19.30 -4.31 1.68
C ALA A 250 -18.38 -5.21 2.52
N LEU A 251 -18.83 -5.64 3.70
CA LEU A 251 -18.07 -6.53 4.59
C LEU A 251 -17.87 -7.92 3.99
N ALA A 252 -18.88 -8.48 3.32
CA ALA A 252 -18.76 -9.74 2.61
C ALA A 252 -17.71 -9.66 1.48
N HIS A 253 -17.70 -8.53 0.75
CA HIS A 253 -16.72 -8.27 -0.31
C HIS A 253 -15.31 -8.07 0.23
N VAL A 254 -15.12 -7.27 1.28
CA VAL A 254 -13.82 -7.13 1.97
C VAL A 254 -13.28 -8.49 2.41
N ALA A 255 -14.12 -9.31 3.05
CA ALA A 255 -13.70 -10.63 3.49
C ALA A 255 -13.34 -11.55 2.32
N ARG A 256 -13.94 -11.36 1.14
CA ARG A 256 -13.54 -12.07 -0.09
C ARG A 256 -12.16 -11.64 -0.57
N LEU A 257 -11.93 -10.33 -0.73
CA LEU A 257 -10.62 -9.80 -1.14
C LEU A 257 -9.51 -10.17 -0.16
N TYR A 258 -9.80 -10.11 1.14
CA TYR A 258 -8.86 -10.50 2.18
C TYR A 258 -8.42 -11.98 2.06
N ARG A 259 -9.35 -12.89 1.79
CA ARG A 259 -9.03 -14.31 1.60
C ARG A 259 -8.13 -14.53 0.38
N ILE A 260 -8.43 -13.85 -0.74
CA ILE A 260 -7.61 -13.88 -1.94
C ILE A 260 -6.19 -13.38 -1.64
N LEU A 261 -6.07 -12.24 -0.95
CA LEU A 261 -4.79 -11.69 -0.53
C LEU A 261 -4.00 -12.67 0.36
N VAL A 262 -4.65 -13.29 1.34
CA VAL A 262 -4.02 -14.30 2.22
C VAL A 262 -3.50 -15.48 1.40
N ASP A 263 -4.32 -16.01 0.48
CA ASP A 263 -3.97 -17.16 -0.35
C ASP A 263 -2.78 -16.86 -1.27
N GLU A 264 -2.72 -15.66 -1.85
CA GLU A 264 -1.62 -15.26 -2.75
C GLU A 264 -0.33 -14.86 -2.03
N LYS A 265 -0.44 -14.19 -0.86
CA LYS A 265 0.74 -13.80 -0.07
C LYS A 265 1.37 -15.00 0.65
N GLY A 266 0.58 -16.02 1.00
CA GLY A 266 1.04 -17.17 1.75
C GLY A 266 1.73 -16.75 3.06
N ASN A 267 3.03 -17.03 3.18
CA ASN A 267 3.82 -16.69 4.38
C ASN A 267 4.46 -15.29 4.31
N ALA A 268 4.32 -14.56 3.21
CA ALA A 268 4.85 -13.19 3.11
C ALA A 268 4.00 -12.24 3.95
N GLY A 269 4.66 -11.38 4.73
CA GLY A 269 3.96 -10.37 5.54
C GLY A 269 3.27 -9.33 4.66
N PHE A 270 2.07 -8.92 5.06
CA PHE A 270 1.29 -7.85 4.44
C PHE A 270 0.44 -7.12 5.48
N GLU A 271 -0.03 -5.94 5.09
CA GLU A 271 -0.89 -5.07 5.87
C GLU A 271 -2.16 -4.75 5.12
N VAL A 272 -3.24 -4.49 5.86
CA VAL A 272 -4.54 -4.17 5.29
C VAL A 272 -5.09 -2.93 5.97
N GLU A 273 -5.57 -2.01 5.15
CA GLU A 273 -6.51 -0.96 5.54
C GLU A 273 -7.88 -1.26 4.95
N ILE A 274 -8.92 -0.97 5.72
CA ILE A 274 -10.28 -0.96 5.19
C ILE A 274 -10.73 0.50 5.10
N SER A 275 -10.89 0.99 3.86
CA SER A 275 -11.33 2.35 3.61
C SER A 275 -12.83 2.43 3.36
N VAL A 276 -13.53 3.24 4.14
CA VAL A 276 -14.97 3.53 4.02
C VAL A 276 -15.21 5.05 4.01
N ASP A 277 -14.21 5.81 3.59
CA ASP A 277 -14.14 7.27 3.53
C ASP A 277 -14.91 7.87 2.33
N GLU A 278 -14.96 7.17 1.20
CA GLU A 278 -15.71 7.57 0.00
C GLU A 278 -17.24 7.32 0.09
N THR A 279 -17.79 6.99 1.27
CA THR A 279 -19.24 6.76 1.47
C THR A 279 -20.03 8.08 1.49
N GLU A 280 -21.30 8.14 1.11
CA GLU A 280 -22.03 9.42 1.00
C GLU A 280 -22.34 10.08 2.35
N THR A 281 -22.52 9.27 3.38
CA THR A 281 -22.96 9.69 4.72
C THR A 281 -21.89 9.38 5.75
N PRO A 282 -21.65 10.25 6.76
CA PRO A 282 -20.69 9.98 7.83
C PRO A 282 -20.96 8.66 8.54
N ILE A 283 -19.89 8.03 9.05
CA ILE A 283 -19.99 6.79 9.79
C ILE A 283 -20.30 7.11 11.26
N SER A 284 -21.48 6.71 11.73
CA SER A 284 -21.81 6.81 13.15
C SER A 284 -20.95 5.87 14.01
N PRO A 285 -20.77 6.17 15.31
CA PRO A 285 -20.03 5.27 16.20
C PRO A 285 -20.57 3.83 16.22
N LEU A 286 -21.90 3.65 16.17
CA LEU A 286 -22.51 2.30 16.10
C LEU A 286 -22.16 1.59 14.79
N GLU A 287 -22.18 2.29 13.65
CA GLU A 287 -21.77 1.71 12.37
C GLU A 287 -20.28 1.33 12.38
N HIS A 288 -19.41 2.17 12.96
CA HIS A 288 -17.99 1.86 13.10
C HIS A 288 -17.78 0.60 13.95
N ILE A 289 -18.45 0.51 15.12
CA ILE A 289 -18.40 -0.66 15.99
C ILE A 289 -18.89 -1.91 15.26
N PHE A 290 -19.98 -1.80 14.50
CA PHE A 290 -20.52 -2.89 13.69
C PHE A 290 -19.50 -3.38 12.65
N ILE A 291 -18.92 -2.45 11.86
CA ILE A 291 -17.91 -2.74 10.84
C ILE A 291 -16.71 -3.47 11.47
N ALA A 292 -16.09 -2.89 12.51
CA ALA A 292 -14.93 -3.48 13.16
C ALA A 292 -15.24 -4.85 13.79
N SER A 293 -16.42 -5.02 14.39
CA SER A 293 -16.80 -6.29 15.00
C SER A 293 -17.04 -7.39 13.96
N GLU A 294 -17.70 -7.06 12.85
CA GLU A 294 -17.99 -8.04 11.79
C GLU A 294 -16.74 -8.36 10.96
N LEU A 295 -15.84 -7.41 10.69
CA LEU A 295 -14.54 -7.69 10.08
C LEU A 295 -13.76 -8.72 10.92
N ARG A 296 -13.69 -8.51 12.25
CA ARG A 296 -13.04 -9.46 13.17
C ARG A 296 -13.73 -10.83 13.13
N ARG A 297 -15.06 -10.87 13.15
CA ARG A 297 -15.83 -12.13 13.07
C ARG A 297 -15.55 -12.88 11.76
N LEU A 298 -15.40 -12.15 10.66
CA LEU A 298 -15.06 -12.69 9.34
C LEU A 298 -13.60 -13.14 9.20
N GLY A 299 -12.78 -12.94 10.24
CA GLY A 299 -11.37 -13.34 10.27
C GLY A 299 -10.44 -12.37 9.54
N VAL A 300 -10.89 -11.15 9.24
CA VAL A 300 -10.05 -10.12 8.63
C VAL A 300 -9.11 -9.56 9.71
N THR A 301 -7.83 -9.43 9.37
CA THR A 301 -6.85 -8.70 10.19
C THR A 301 -6.44 -7.44 9.44
N TRP A 302 -6.56 -6.29 10.08
CA TRP A 302 -6.25 -4.98 9.51
C TRP A 302 -5.46 -4.15 10.52
N ILE A 303 -4.70 -3.18 10.02
CA ILE A 303 -3.90 -2.26 10.85
C ILE A 303 -4.52 -0.87 10.94
N SER A 304 -5.40 -0.51 10.01
CA SER A 304 -6.11 0.76 10.00
C SER A 304 -7.51 0.64 9.37
N LEU A 305 -8.38 1.57 9.77
CA LEU A 305 -9.72 1.75 9.22
C LEU A 305 -9.85 3.25 8.92
N ALA A 306 -10.21 3.61 7.70
CA ALA A 306 -10.40 5.00 7.29
C ALA A 306 -11.91 5.32 7.18
N PRO A 307 -12.53 5.88 8.24
CA PRO A 307 -13.93 6.30 8.22
C PRO A 307 -14.13 7.68 7.58
N ARG A 308 -15.35 7.95 7.11
CA ARG A 308 -15.84 9.28 6.76
C ARG A 308 -16.38 10.06 7.97
#